data_AF-A0A960I6R7-F1
#
_entry.id   AF-A0A960I6R7-F1
#
_cell.length_a   1.000
_cell.length_b   1.000
_cell.length_c   1.000
_cell.angle_alpha   90.00
_cell.angle_beta   90.00
_cell.angle_gamma   90.00
#
_symmetry.space_group_name_H-M   'P 1'
#
loop_
_entity.id
_entity.type
_entity.pdbx_description
1 polymer ?
#
loop_
_entity_poly.entity_id
_entity_poly.type
_entity_poly.pdbx_seq_one_letter_code
_entity_poly.pdbx_strand_id
1 'polypeptide(L)'
;MLISDRLRHLIDGWEVPHAAVGVTDATSELALVGDAHWQTRIASVSKLLITWAMLVAVEEGTVTLEEPAGPAGSTLRHLLAHASGLGFNDGDPAGSVGARRVYSNAGIEQ
;
A
#
# COMPACT_ATOMS: atom_id res chain seq x y z
N MET A 1 -29.22 -16.43 -3.04
CA MET A 1 -27.84 -16.68 -3.51
C MET A 1 -26.89 -16.17 -2.44
N LEU A 2 -26.00 -17.01 -1.92
CA LEU A 2 -25.08 -16.63 -0.85
C LEU A 2 -24.00 -15.68 -1.39
N ILE A 3 -23.39 -14.85 -0.55
CA ILE A 3 -22.30 -13.94 -0.96
C ILE A 3 -21.15 -14.73 -1.58
N SER A 4 -20.84 -15.91 -1.03
CA SER A 4 -19.82 -16.82 -1.54
C SER A 4 -20.10 -17.31 -2.98
N ASP A 5 -21.37 -17.54 -3.35
CA ASP A 5 -21.72 -17.98 -4.71
C ASP A 5 -21.47 -16.87 -5.72
N ARG A 6 -21.83 -15.63 -5.38
CA ARG A 6 -21.55 -14.44 -6.20
C ARG A 6 -20.06 -14.20 -6.34
N LEU A 7 -19.32 -14.36 -5.25
CA LEU A 7 -17.88 -14.16 -5.22
C LEU A 7 -17.15 -15.19 -6.08
N ARG A 8 -17.58 -16.46 -6.01
CA ARG A 8 -17.06 -17.53 -6.87
C ARG A 8 -17.32 -17.25 -8.34
N HIS A 9 -18.57 -16.94 -8.69
CA HIS A 9 -18.92 -16.63 -10.08
C HIS A 9 -18.12 -15.44 -10.63
N LEU A 10 -17.83 -14.43 -9.80
CA LEU A 10 -17.01 -13.29 -10.19
C LEU A 10 -15.57 -13.71 -10.53
N ILE A 11 -14.93 -14.51 -9.68
CA ILE A 11 -13.51 -14.85 -9.86
C ILE A 11 -13.28 -15.98 -10.86
N ASP A 12 -14.26 -16.85 -11.09
CA ASP A 12 -14.17 -17.94 -12.08
C ASP A 12 -13.94 -17.42 -13.51
N GLY A 13 -14.30 -16.15 -13.78
CA GLY A 13 -14.07 -15.49 -15.07
C GLY A 13 -12.69 -14.83 -15.21
N TRP A 14 -11.82 -14.90 -14.21
CA TRP A 14 -10.51 -14.24 -14.26
C TRP A 14 -9.47 -15.14 -14.92
N GLU A 15 -8.80 -14.63 -15.95
CA GLU A 15 -7.74 -15.33 -16.66
C GLU A 15 -6.40 -15.25 -15.90
N VAL A 16 -6.36 -15.78 -14.68
CA VAL A 16 -5.15 -15.84 -13.83
C VAL A 16 -4.95 -17.24 -13.26
N PRO A 17 -3.70 -17.69 -13.03
CA PRO A 17 -3.44 -19.03 -12.49
C PRO A 17 -3.98 -19.25 -11.08
N HIS A 18 -4.00 -18.19 -10.26
CA HIS A 18 -4.43 -18.24 -8.86
C HIS A 18 -5.16 -16.94 -8.50
N ALA A 19 -6.31 -17.08 -7.83
CA ALA A 19 -7.05 -15.98 -7.23
C ALA A 19 -7.62 -16.44 -5.88
N ALA A 20 -7.53 -15.57 -4.88
CA ALA A 20 -8.18 -15.74 -3.59
C ALA A 20 -8.81 -14.40 -3.18
N VAL A 21 -10.07 -14.41 -2.78
CA VAL A 21 -10.81 -13.22 -2.37
C VAL A 21 -11.60 -13.50 -1.11
N GLY A 22 -11.43 -12.65 -0.11
CA GLY A 22 -12.21 -12.64 1.13
C GLY A 22 -13.05 -11.36 1.23
N VAL A 23 -14.21 -11.47 1.85
CA VAL A 23 -15.09 -10.35 2.20
C VAL A 23 -15.37 -10.45 3.69
N THR A 24 -15.12 -9.37 4.42
CA THR A 24 -15.32 -9.29 5.87
C THR A 24 -16.10 -8.03 6.23
N ASP A 25 -16.74 -8.05 7.39
CA ASP A 25 -17.13 -6.84 8.10
C ASP A 25 -16.23 -6.62 9.33
N ALA A 26 -16.60 -5.70 10.21
CA ALA A 26 -15.81 -5.40 11.40
C ALA A 26 -15.72 -6.56 12.41
N THR A 27 -16.54 -7.60 12.26
CA THR A 27 -16.74 -8.66 13.24
C THR A 27 -16.59 -10.08 12.69
N SER A 28 -16.73 -10.27 11.38
CA SER A 28 -16.82 -11.60 10.79
C SER A 28 -16.36 -11.68 9.34
N GLU A 29 -15.97 -12.88 8.92
CA GLU A 29 -15.84 -13.24 7.52
C GLU A 29 -17.24 -13.51 6.94
N LEU A 30 -17.56 -12.80 5.86
CA LEU A 30 -18.84 -12.92 5.15
C LEU A 30 -18.73 -13.91 3.98
N ALA A 31 -17.55 -14.02 3.37
CA ALA A 31 -17.25 -15.01 2.34
C ALA A 31 -15.74 -15.13 2.10
N LEU A 32 -15.31 -16.31 1.68
CA LEU A 32 -13.96 -16.59 1.21
C LEU A 32 -14.05 -17.55 0.01
N VAL A 33 -13.35 -17.23 -1.07
CA VAL A 33 -13.22 -18.10 -2.25
C VAL A 33 -11.77 -18.11 -2.72
N GLY A 34 -11.26 -19.29 -3.05
CA GLY A 34 -9.84 -19.52 -3.38
C GLY A 34 -9.06 -20.08 -2.20
N ASP A 35 -7.74 -20.15 -2.33
CA ASP A 35 -6.84 -20.64 -1.27
C ASP A 35 -6.38 -19.47 -0.38
N ALA A 36 -6.90 -19.40 0.85
CA ALA A 36 -6.52 -18.38 1.84
C ALA A 36 -5.08 -18.53 2.37
N HIS A 37 -4.45 -19.67 2.15
CA HIS A 37 -3.07 -19.92 2.56
C HIS A 37 -2.06 -19.73 1.42
N TRP A 38 -2.52 -19.31 0.24
CA TRP A 38 -1.65 -19.02 -0.88
C TRP A 38 -0.70 -17.87 -0.55
N GLN A 39 0.60 -18.16 -0.60
CA GLN A 39 1.66 -17.17 -0.39
C GLN A 39 2.11 -16.59 -1.73
N THR A 40 2.11 -15.25 -1.83
CA THR A 40 2.51 -14.55 -3.05
C THR A 40 3.13 -13.18 -2.73
N ARG A 41 3.78 -12.58 -3.73
CA ARG A 41 4.28 -11.21 -3.61
C ARG A 41 3.11 -10.23 -3.72
N ILE A 42 2.92 -9.42 -2.70
CA ILE A 42 1.82 -8.46 -2.61
C ILE A 42 2.10 -7.11 -3.29
N ALA A 43 3.31 -6.93 -3.84
CA ALA A 43 3.76 -5.71 -4.52
C ALA A 43 3.39 -4.45 -3.71
N SER A 44 2.82 -3.42 -4.34
CA SER A 44 2.49 -2.14 -3.70
C SER A 44 1.49 -2.21 -2.55
N VAL A 45 0.78 -3.33 -2.34
CA VAL A 45 -0.06 -3.51 -1.14
C VAL A 45 0.81 -3.48 0.13
N SER A 46 2.09 -3.85 0.04
CA SER A 46 3.05 -3.75 1.14
C SER A 46 3.18 -2.32 1.70
N LYS A 47 2.96 -1.29 0.87
CA LYS A 47 3.08 0.12 1.27
C LYS A 47 2.08 0.49 2.36
N LEU A 48 0.92 -0.17 2.42
CA LEU A 48 -0.06 0.01 3.50
C LEU A 48 0.51 -0.46 4.84
N LEU A 49 1.19 -1.62 4.86
CA LEU A 49 1.82 -2.17 6.06
C LEU A 49 2.99 -1.29 6.53
N ILE A 50 3.83 -0.85 5.59
CA ILE A 50 4.96 0.05 5.91
C ILE A 50 4.46 1.40 6.44
N THR A 51 3.46 2.00 5.78
CA THR A 51 2.87 3.27 6.22
C THR A 51 2.26 3.12 7.60
N TRP A 52 1.52 2.03 7.86
CA TRP A 52 0.96 1.78 9.18
C TRP A 52 2.05 1.64 10.26
N ALA A 53 3.12 0.89 9.99
CA ALA A 53 4.25 0.79 10.91
C ALA A 53 4.92 2.15 11.20
N MET A 54 5.05 3.02 10.18
CA MET A 54 5.55 4.39 10.38
C MET A 54 4.59 5.25 11.20
N LEU A 55 3.28 5.10 11.04
CA LEU A 55 2.29 5.80 11.85
C LEU A 55 2.33 5.34 13.32
N VAL A 56 2.56 4.06 13.58
CA VAL A 56 2.84 3.55 14.94
C VAL A 56 4.12 4.18 15.50
N ALA A 57 5.20 4.23 14.73
CA ALA A 57 6.45 4.86 15.15
C ALA A 57 6.29 6.38 15.43
N VAL A 58 5.41 7.07 14.71
CA VAL A 58 5.01 8.45 14.99
C VAL A 58 4.23 8.55 16.31
N GLU A 59 3.26 7.67 16.53
CA GLU A 59 2.47 7.63 17.77
C GLU A 59 3.34 7.36 19.01
N GLU A 60 4.33 6.48 18.88
CA GLU A 60 5.31 6.16 19.93
C GLU A 60 6.37 7.27 20.13
N GLY A 61 6.40 8.27 19.24
CA GLY A 61 7.38 9.37 19.28
C GLY A 61 8.79 8.95 18.87
N THR A 62 8.95 7.81 18.22
CA THR A 62 10.24 7.35 17.66
C THR A 62 10.68 8.22 16.49
N VAL A 63 9.73 8.69 15.68
CA VAL A 63 9.92 9.65 14.59
C VAL A 63 8.79 10.68 14.61
N THR A 64 8.93 11.78 13.85
CA THR A 64 7.83 12.74 13.63
C THR A 64 7.48 12.88 12.16
N LEU A 65 6.25 13.32 11.85
CA LEU A 65 5.84 13.55 10.46
C LEU A 65 6.61 14.71 9.79
N GLU A 66 7.11 15.63 10.59
CA GLU A 66 7.94 16.78 10.20
C GLU A 66 9.42 16.44 10.10
N GLU A 67 9.83 15.25 10.52
CA GLU A 67 11.22 14.82 10.49
C GLU A 67 11.75 14.83 9.05
N PRO A 68 12.90 15.49 8.78
CA PRO A 68 13.48 15.53 7.45
C PRO A 68 13.78 14.13 6.91
N ALA A 69 13.27 13.83 5.70
CA ALA A 69 13.46 12.53 5.08
C ALA A 69 13.30 12.62 3.54
N GLY A 70 14.19 11.94 2.81
CA GLY A 70 14.25 11.97 1.35
C GLY A 70 14.97 13.21 0.80
N PRO A 71 14.55 13.76 -0.35
CA PRO A 71 15.15 14.95 -0.94
C PRO A 71 15.20 16.15 0.01
N ALA A 72 16.12 17.09 -0.24
CA ALA A 72 16.25 18.30 0.56
C ALA A 72 14.90 19.06 0.66
N GLY A 73 14.45 19.31 1.90
CA GLY A 73 13.17 19.97 2.20
C GLY A 73 11.96 19.02 2.32
N SER A 74 12.12 17.73 2.00
CA SER A 74 11.11 16.70 2.23
C SER A 74 11.13 16.20 3.68
N THR A 75 10.00 15.66 4.12
CA THR A 75 9.81 15.08 5.45
C THR A 75 9.18 13.70 5.34
N LEU A 76 9.09 12.97 6.45
CA LEU A 76 8.39 11.69 6.51
C LEU A 76 6.95 11.80 5.97
N ARG A 77 6.22 12.86 6.33
CA ARG A 77 4.88 13.16 5.79
C ARG A 77 4.86 13.22 4.27
N HIS A 78 5.86 13.84 3.65
CA HIS A 78 5.94 13.96 2.20
C HIS A 78 6.18 12.60 1.55
N LEU A 79 7.03 11.75 2.12
CA LEU A 79 7.25 10.39 1.63
C LEU A 79 5.96 9.55 1.70
N LEU A 80 5.33 9.50 2.88
CA LEU A 80 4.09 8.74 3.09
C LEU A 80 2.91 9.23 2.23
N ALA A 81 2.87 10.53 1.92
CA ALA A 81 1.83 11.14 1.09
C ALA A 81 2.15 11.17 -0.41
N HIS A 82 3.26 10.57 -0.84
CA HIS A 82 3.72 10.61 -2.23
C HIS A 82 3.89 12.05 -2.77
N ALA A 83 4.49 12.91 -1.97
CA ALA A 83 4.66 14.34 -2.22
C ALA A 83 6.12 14.83 -1.97
N SER A 84 7.09 13.92 -1.88
CA SER A 84 8.51 14.24 -1.67
C SER A 84 9.20 14.84 -2.90
N GLY A 85 8.55 14.81 -4.07
CA GLY A 85 9.17 15.19 -5.34
C GLY A 85 9.97 14.07 -5.99
N LEU A 86 10.08 12.88 -5.38
CA LEU A 86 10.68 11.71 -6.03
C LEU A 86 9.83 11.22 -7.20
N GLY A 87 10.48 10.70 -8.24
CA GLY A 87 9.84 10.03 -9.37
C GLY A 87 9.27 8.65 -8.99
N PHE A 88 8.75 7.92 -9.98
CA PHE A 88 8.07 6.65 -9.74
C PHE A 88 9.06 5.58 -9.19
N ASN A 89 10.24 5.47 -9.79
CA ASN A 89 11.34 4.63 -9.37
C ASN A 89 12.59 5.45 -9.06
N ASP A 90 13.62 4.77 -8.54
CA ASP A 90 14.93 5.38 -8.35
C ASP A 90 15.54 5.83 -9.69
N GLY A 91 16.18 7.00 -9.70
CA GLY A 91 16.73 7.62 -10.91
C GLY A 91 15.72 8.34 -11.83
N ASP A 92 14.42 8.24 -11.57
CA ASP A 92 13.42 9.00 -12.32
C ASP A 92 13.54 10.52 -12.03
N PRO A 93 13.12 11.39 -12.97
CA PRO A 93 13.17 12.84 -12.78
C PRO A 93 12.44 13.29 -11.52
N ALA A 94 13.15 14.04 -10.67
CA ALA A 94 12.60 14.63 -9.46
C ALA A 94 11.93 15.99 -9.73
N GLY A 95 10.88 16.28 -8.97
CA GLY A 95 10.23 17.58 -8.90
C GLY A 95 10.45 18.28 -7.55
N SER A 96 9.83 19.44 -7.38
CA SER A 96 9.86 20.15 -6.10
C SER A 96 8.99 19.45 -5.05
N VAL A 97 9.47 19.41 -3.81
CA VAL A 97 8.73 18.89 -2.64
C VAL A 97 7.38 19.58 -2.52
N GLY A 98 6.31 18.80 -2.30
CA GLY A 98 4.95 19.29 -2.08
C GLY A 98 4.24 19.85 -3.33
N ALA A 99 4.94 20.04 -4.44
CA ALA A 99 4.36 20.69 -5.63
C ALA A 99 3.34 19.80 -6.35
N ARG A 100 3.52 18.47 -6.30
CA ARG A 100 2.63 17.48 -6.90
C ARG A 100 2.59 16.21 -6.08
N ARG A 101 1.50 15.46 -6.22
CA ARG A 101 1.41 14.08 -5.76
C ARG A 101 1.85 13.16 -6.88
N VAL A 102 2.95 12.45 -6.68
CA VAL A 102 3.50 11.48 -7.62
C VAL A 102 3.73 10.18 -6.85
N TYR A 103 2.96 9.15 -7.19
CA TYR A 103 3.16 7.82 -6.60
C TYR A 103 4.59 7.37 -6.86
N SER A 104 5.30 6.98 -5.80
CA SER A 104 6.73 6.70 -5.83
C SER A 104 7.02 5.42 -5.04
N ASN A 105 7.59 4.43 -5.71
CA ASN A 105 8.22 3.28 -5.07
C ASN A 105 9.49 3.72 -4.34
N ALA A 106 10.31 4.57 -4.98
CA ALA A 106 11.53 5.10 -4.39
C ALA A 106 11.31 5.80 -3.04
N GLY A 107 10.19 6.51 -2.88
CA GLY A 107 9.84 7.17 -1.61
C GLY A 107 9.47 6.24 -0.45
N ILE A 108 9.31 4.93 -0.69
CA ILE A 108 9.00 3.93 0.35
C ILE A 108 10.10 2.86 0.47
N GLU A 109 10.81 2.57 -0.62
CA GLU A 109 11.73 1.43 -0.71
C GLU A 109 13.21 1.80 -0.44
N GLN A 110 13.56 3.08 -0.39
CA GLN A 110 14.91 3.58 -0.09
C GLN A 110 15.13 3.84 1.40
#